data_AF-D9UQ53-F1
#
_entry.id   AF-D9UQ53-F1
#
_cell.length_a   1.000
_cell.length_b   1.000
_cell.length_c   1.000
_cell.angle_alpha   90.00
_cell.angle_beta   90.00
_cell.angle_gamma   90.00
#
_symmetry.space_group_name_H-M   'P 1'
#
loop_
_entity.id
_entity.type
_entity.pdbx_description
1 polymer ?
#
loop_
_entity_poly.entity_id
_entity_poly.type
_entity_poly.pdbx_seq_one_letter_code
_entity_poly.pdbx_strand_id
1 'polypeptide(L)'
;GATATRALGRWRPTPFFVFGGLFWIGVSLLALSVQACCDLGQHAAVVERLRASLLHPRHPAADLPGAGSPYYSPYALAEGVLARLFGLSGWETVRLAAPVNLLVVLLGLNAFVKRFTANRWASTVALALLENAVGHGTAR
;
A
#
# COMPACT_ATOMS: atom_id res chain seq x y z
N GLY A 1 38.17 -21.03 11.98
CA GLY A 1 37.32 -19.83 12.07
C GLY A 1 37.72 -18.82 11.01
N ALA A 2 37.15 -18.91 9.80
CA ALA A 2 37.51 -18.01 8.69
C ALA A 2 36.36 -17.77 7.69
N THR A 3 35.11 -17.69 8.15
CA THR A 3 33.94 -17.51 7.25
C THR A 3 32.96 -16.42 7.67
N ALA A 4 33.16 -15.76 8.82
CA ALA A 4 32.18 -14.79 9.34
C ALA A 4 32.44 -13.31 8.97
N THR A 5 33.54 -12.97 8.31
CA THR A 5 33.95 -11.55 8.13
C THR A 5 33.63 -10.95 6.76
N ARG A 6 33.08 -11.70 5.80
CA ARG A 6 32.73 -11.16 4.46
C ARG A 6 31.30 -10.59 4.33
N ALA A 7 30.43 -10.82 5.32
CA ALA A 7 29.03 -10.39 5.25
C ALA A 7 28.77 -8.96 5.75
N LEU A 8 29.78 -8.28 6.34
CA LEU A 8 29.73 -6.83 6.60
C LEU A 8 30.15 -6.01 5.37
N GLY A 9 29.84 -6.50 4.17
CA GLY A 9 29.94 -5.76 2.93
C GLY A 9 28.94 -4.61 2.94
N ARG A 10 29.32 -3.51 3.60
CA ARG A 10 28.87 -2.13 3.40
C ARG A 10 27.44 -2.09 2.87
N TRP A 11 26.45 -2.09 3.77
CA TRP A 11 25.06 -1.74 3.49
C TRP A 11 25.03 -0.31 2.92
N ARG A 12 25.47 -0.14 1.67
CA ARG A 12 25.29 1.08 0.93
C ARG A 12 23.84 1.01 0.51
N PRO A 13 22.95 1.85 1.06
CA PRO A 13 21.59 1.90 0.55
C PRO A 13 21.68 2.07 -0.97
N THR A 14 21.04 1.16 -1.70
CA THR A 14 20.95 1.32 -3.15
C THR A 14 20.25 2.66 -3.40
N PRO A 15 20.61 3.39 -4.48
CA PRO A 15 19.98 4.68 -4.77
C PRO A 15 18.45 4.55 -4.81
N PHE A 16 17.94 3.37 -5.20
CA PHE A 16 16.52 3.03 -5.13
C PHE A 16 15.89 3.17 -3.74
N PHE A 17 16.53 2.70 -2.67
CA PHE A 17 15.94 2.84 -1.32
C PHE A 17 15.91 4.30 -0.85
N VAL A 18 16.85 5.13 -1.30
CA VAL A 18 16.88 6.56 -0.97
C VAL A 18 15.79 7.30 -1.74
N PHE A 19 15.81 7.23 -3.07
CA PHE A 19 14.84 7.94 -3.91
C PHE A 19 13.42 7.36 -3.76
N GLY A 20 13.30 6.03 -3.77
CA GLY A 20 12.02 5.36 -3.55
C GLY A 20 11.49 5.57 -2.13
N GLY A 21 12.36 5.68 -1.12
CA GLY A 21 11.95 6.05 0.24
C GLY A 21 11.42 7.47 0.33
N LEU A 22 12.12 8.45 -0.28
CA LEU A 22 11.65 9.84 -0.32
C LEU A 22 10.34 9.98 -1.10
N PHE A 23 10.22 9.31 -2.25
CA PHE A 23 8.98 9.24 -3.02
C PHE A 23 7.85 8.65 -2.19
N TRP A 24 8.12 7.52 -1.52
CA TRP A 24 7.15 6.89 -0.63
C TRP A 24 6.68 7.82 0.48
N ILE A 25 7.59 8.51 1.16
CA ILE A 25 7.25 9.48 2.22
C ILE A 25 6.38 10.60 1.63
N GLY A 26 6.82 11.23 0.55
CA GLY A 26 6.10 12.37 -0.05
C GLY A 26 4.69 12.01 -0.49
N VAL A 27 4.53 10.91 -1.23
CA VAL A 27 3.22 10.43 -1.71
C VAL A 27 2.35 9.96 -0.54
N SER A 28 2.91 9.28 0.46
CA SER A 28 2.16 8.85 1.63
C SER A 28 1.66 10.05 2.44
N LEU A 29 2.49 11.06 2.66
CA LEU A 29 2.08 12.29 3.36
C LEU A 29 0.99 13.02 2.58
N LEU A 30 1.08 13.08 1.25
CA LEU A 30 0.03 13.65 0.41
C LEU A 30 -1.28 12.85 0.51
N ALA A 31 -1.20 11.53 0.39
CA ALA A 31 -2.36 10.65 0.49
C ALA A 31 -3.06 10.76 1.86
N LEU A 32 -2.29 10.98 2.93
CA LEU A 32 -2.81 11.17 4.28
C LEU A 32 -3.35 12.59 4.54
N SER A 33 -2.85 13.60 3.83
CA SER A 33 -3.25 15.01 4.02
C SER A 33 -4.52 15.38 3.27
N VAL A 34 -4.82 14.73 2.15
CA VAL A 34 -6.06 14.95 1.40
C VAL A 34 -7.25 14.41 2.20
N GLN A 35 -8.28 15.25 2.41
CA GLN A 35 -9.55 14.78 2.97
C GLN A 35 -10.23 13.85 1.96
N ALA A 36 -10.21 12.57 2.31
CA ALA A 36 -10.89 11.49 1.65
C ALA A 36 -12.39 11.80 1.46
N CYS A 37 -12.79 12.29 0.27
CA CYS A 37 -14.20 12.37 -0.08
C CYS A 37 -14.68 11.13 -0.80
N CYS A 38 -15.94 10.81 -0.50
CA CYS A 38 -16.88 10.13 -1.39
C CYS A 38 -16.66 8.62 -1.49
N ASP A 39 -15.54 8.14 -2.03
CA ASP A 39 -15.27 6.70 -2.22
C ASP A 39 -14.53 6.08 -1.02
N LEU A 40 -13.54 6.80 -0.48
CA LEU A 40 -12.79 6.41 0.72
C LEU A 40 -13.68 6.29 1.97
N GLY A 41 -14.76 7.07 2.04
CA GLY A 41 -15.78 6.95 3.09
C GLY A 41 -16.59 5.65 2.99
N GLN A 42 -16.89 5.18 1.77
CA GLN A 42 -17.56 3.90 1.57
C GLN A 42 -16.65 2.73 1.96
N HIS A 43 -15.36 2.79 1.61
CA HIS A 43 -14.37 1.79 2.04
C HIS A 43 -14.21 1.74 3.57
N ALA A 44 -14.12 2.89 4.24
CA ALA A 44 -14.02 2.95 5.69
C ALA A 44 -15.27 2.36 6.39
N ALA A 45 -16.46 2.61 5.84
CA ALA A 45 -17.70 2.03 6.36
C ALA A 45 -17.75 0.50 6.19
N VAL A 46 -17.21 -0.04 5.10
CA VAL A 46 -17.08 -1.50 4.88
C VAL A 46 -16.13 -2.10 5.91
N VAL A 47 -14.95 -1.51 6.12
CA VAL A 47 -13.95 -2.02 7.07
C VAL A 47 -14.46 -1.98 8.51
N GLU A 48 -15.14 -0.91 8.93
CA GLU A 48 -15.71 -0.81 10.28
C GLU A 48 -16.81 -1.87 10.53
N ARG A 49 -17.62 -2.19 9.50
CA ARG A 49 -18.61 -3.26 9.60
C ARG A 49 -17.99 -4.65 9.65
N LEU A 50 -16.91 -4.89 8.90
CA LEU A 50 -16.15 -6.16 8.96
C LEU A 50 -15.47 -6.34 10.32
N ARG A 51 -14.90 -5.26 10.88
CA ARG A 51 -14.34 -5.24 12.23
C ARG A 51 -15.37 -5.68 13.28
N ALA A 52 -16.61 -5.21 13.13
CA ALA A 52 -17.72 -5.52 14.04
C ALA A 52 -18.28 -6.95 13.87
N SER A 53 -18.32 -7.51 12.65
CA SER A 53 -18.79 -8.89 12.42
C SER A 53 -18.21 -9.49 11.13
N LEU A 54 -17.17 -10.32 11.27
CA LEU A 54 -16.45 -10.97 10.16
C LEU A 54 -17.27 -12.06 9.44
N LEU A 55 -18.22 -12.71 10.12
CA LEU A 55 -18.97 -13.87 9.60
C LEU A 55 -20.37 -13.52 9.06
N HIS A 56 -20.92 -12.35 9.40
CA HIS A 56 -22.23 -11.87 8.92
C HIS A 56 -22.25 -10.34 8.71
N PRO A 57 -21.45 -9.79 7.80
CA PRO A 57 -21.38 -8.34 7.65
C PRO A 57 -22.64 -7.80 6.95
N ARG A 58 -23.32 -6.82 7.58
CA ARG A 58 -24.50 -6.13 7.02
C ARG A 58 -24.10 -5.10 5.97
N HIS A 59 -25.02 -4.76 5.06
CA HIS A 59 -24.74 -3.84 3.94
C HIS A 59 -24.27 -2.44 4.38
N PRO A 60 -23.14 -1.93 3.85
CA PRO A 60 -22.54 -0.65 4.26
C PRO A 60 -23.44 0.58 4.03
N ALA A 61 -24.35 0.54 3.04
CA ALA A 61 -25.19 1.68 2.65
C ALA A 61 -26.64 1.67 3.20
N ALA A 62 -27.17 0.52 3.62
CA ALA A 62 -28.61 0.39 3.89
C ALA A 62 -28.97 -0.44 5.14
N ASP A 63 -27.99 -0.96 5.87
CA ASP A 63 -28.21 -1.81 7.05
C ASP A 63 -29.15 -3.00 6.82
N LEU A 64 -29.22 -3.47 5.57
CA LEU A 64 -29.99 -4.64 5.18
C LEU A 64 -29.15 -5.91 5.40
N PRO A 65 -29.73 -6.97 6.02
CA PRO A 65 -29.07 -8.26 6.14
C PRO A 65 -29.02 -8.98 4.80
N GLY A 66 -27.85 -9.54 4.46
CA GLY A 66 -27.81 -10.68 3.54
C GLY A 66 -27.66 -10.41 2.05
N ALA A 67 -27.10 -9.29 1.59
CA ALA A 67 -26.56 -9.26 0.24
C ALA A 67 -25.06 -8.94 0.24
N GLY A 68 -24.31 -9.81 -0.45
CA GLY A 68 -22.90 -9.62 -0.70
C GLY A 68 -22.72 -8.32 -1.47
N SER A 69 -22.32 -7.27 -0.77
CA SER A 69 -21.96 -6.02 -1.43
C SER A 69 -20.72 -6.28 -2.30
N PRO A 70 -20.69 -5.82 -3.57
CA PRO A 70 -19.52 -5.96 -4.46
C PRO A 70 -18.23 -5.36 -3.88
N TYR A 71 -18.33 -4.57 -2.82
CA TYR A 71 -17.23 -3.96 -2.09
C TYR A 71 -16.54 -4.90 -1.08
N TYR A 72 -17.08 -6.10 -0.84
CA TYR A 72 -16.41 -7.15 -0.06
C TYR A 72 -15.38 -7.88 -0.93
N SER A 73 -14.19 -7.31 -1.05
CA SER A 73 -13.05 -7.98 -1.67
C SER A 73 -12.26 -8.78 -0.61
N PRO A 74 -11.48 -9.80 -1.03
CA PRO A 74 -10.55 -10.50 -0.13
C PRO A 74 -9.57 -9.53 0.56
N TYR A 75 -9.23 -8.43 -0.13
CA TYR A 75 -8.40 -7.35 0.39
C TYR A 75 -9.12 -6.57 1.51
N ALA A 76 -10.39 -6.20 1.33
CA ALA A 76 -11.19 -5.54 2.37
C ALA A 76 -11.40 -6.44 3.62
N LEU A 77 -11.49 -7.76 3.43
CA LEU A 77 -11.51 -8.72 4.54
C LEU A 77 -10.19 -8.71 5.32
N ALA A 78 -9.05 -8.71 4.64
CA ALA A 78 -7.75 -8.59 5.29
C ALA A 78 -7.62 -7.28 6.06
N GLU A 79 -8.08 -6.16 5.49
CA GLU A 79 -8.14 -4.86 6.17
C GLU A 79 -9.01 -4.90 7.43
N GLY A 80 -10.21 -5.49 7.35
CA GLY A 80 -11.11 -5.66 8.51
C GLY A 80 -10.52 -6.54 9.63
N VAL A 81 -9.78 -7.60 9.27
CA VAL A 81 -9.06 -8.44 10.24
C VAL A 81 -7.91 -7.66 10.89
N LEU A 82 -7.12 -6.92 10.11
CA LEU A 82 -6.04 -6.07 10.63
C LEU A 82 -6.60 -4.97 11.55
N ALA A 83 -7.70 -4.33 11.17
CA ALA A 83 -8.40 -3.34 12.00
C ALA A 83 -8.81 -3.92 13.35
N ARG A 84 -9.32 -5.16 13.36
CA ARG A 84 -9.71 -5.86 14.59
C ARG A 84 -8.50 -6.26 15.45
N LEU A 85 -7.43 -6.76 14.85
CA LEU A 85 -6.22 -7.18 15.57
C LEU A 85 -5.46 -6.00 16.19
N PHE A 86 -5.38 -4.88 15.48
CA PHE A 86 -4.67 -3.68 15.93
C PHE A 86 -5.59 -2.67 16.64
N GLY A 87 -6.89 -2.97 16.77
CA GLY A 87 -7.87 -2.08 17.41
C GLY A 87 -8.19 -0.81 16.62
N LEU A 88 -7.68 -0.68 15.40
CA LEU A 88 -7.82 0.49 14.53
C LEU A 88 -9.27 0.69 14.06
N SER A 89 -9.64 1.94 13.82
CA SER A 89 -10.88 2.27 13.11
C SER A 89 -10.75 1.95 11.61
N GLY A 90 -11.89 1.75 10.94
CA GLY A 90 -11.93 1.55 9.48
C GLY A 90 -11.33 2.72 8.71
N TRP A 91 -11.45 3.94 9.25
CA TRP A 91 -10.83 5.12 8.67
C TRP A 91 -9.30 5.11 8.75
N GLU A 92 -8.75 4.74 9.91
CA GLU A 92 -7.29 4.61 10.10
C GLU A 92 -6.72 3.48 9.24
N THR A 93 -7.46 2.37 9.15
CA THR A 93 -7.04 1.20 8.36
C THR A 93 -6.95 1.55 6.88
N VAL A 94 -7.96 2.19 6.31
CA VAL A 94 -7.97 2.62 4.89
C VAL A 94 -6.91 3.70 4.64
N ARG A 95 -6.64 4.58 5.61
CA ARG A 95 -5.53 5.55 5.51
C ARG A 95 -4.16 4.88 5.51
N LEU A 96 -3.96 3.82 6.30
CA LEU A 96 -2.72 3.04 6.34
C LEU A 96 -2.56 2.11 5.13
N ALA A 97 -3.66 1.71 4.49
CA ALA A 97 -3.64 0.92 3.28
C ALA A 97 -2.87 1.61 2.14
N ALA A 98 -3.03 2.93 1.99
CA ALA A 98 -2.35 3.71 0.96
C ALA A 98 -0.81 3.62 1.04
N PRO A 99 -0.14 3.94 2.18
CA PRO A 99 1.30 3.78 2.31
C PRO A 99 1.74 2.32 2.20
N VAL A 100 0.97 1.36 2.72
CA VAL A 100 1.31 -0.07 2.66
C VAL A 100 1.33 -0.57 1.21
N ASN A 101 0.28 -0.29 0.43
CA ASN A 101 0.22 -0.68 -0.97
C ASN A 101 1.34 -0.05 -1.79
N LEU A 102 1.67 1.21 -1.50
CA LEU A 102 2.80 1.89 -2.15
C LEU A 102 4.14 1.20 -1.84
N LEU A 103 4.37 0.74 -0.60
CA LEU A 103 5.57 -0.06 -0.28
C LEU A 103 5.61 -1.36 -1.08
N VAL A 104 4.49 -2.08 -1.16
CA VAL A 104 4.41 -3.35 -1.90
C VAL A 104 4.78 -3.14 -3.37
N VAL A 105 4.26 -2.08 -4.00
CA VAL A 105 4.59 -1.71 -5.38
C VAL A 105 6.08 -1.40 -5.53
N LEU A 106 6.66 -0.58 -4.65
CA LEU A 106 8.08 -0.22 -4.73
C LEU A 106 9.00 -1.43 -4.52
N LEU A 107 8.70 -2.28 -3.55
CA LEU A 107 9.46 -3.51 -3.29
C LEU A 107 9.32 -4.50 -4.45
N GLY A 108 8.11 -4.67 -5.00
CA GLY A 108 7.82 -5.49 -6.16
C GLY A 108 8.56 -5.01 -7.41
N LEU A 109 8.53 -3.69 -7.68
CA LEU A 109 9.28 -3.08 -8.78
C LEU A 109 10.78 -3.33 -8.65
N ASN A 110 11.34 -3.15 -7.45
CA ASN A 110 12.75 -3.42 -7.21
C ASN A 110 13.08 -4.90 -7.39
N ALA A 111 12.29 -5.81 -6.84
CA ALA A 111 12.49 -7.25 -7.00
C ALA A 111 12.41 -7.68 -8.47
N PHE A 112 11.44 -7.14 -9.20
CA PHE A 112 11.25 -7.39 -10.63
C PHE A 112 12.46 -6.92 -11.43
N VAL A 113 12.87 -5.65 -11.31
CA VAL A 113 14.00 -5.10 -12.07
C VAL A 113 15.30 -5.84 -11.73
N LYS A 114 15.52 -6.16 -10.45
CA LYS A 114 16.70 -6.93 -10.01
C LYS A 114 16.76 -8.34 -10.54
N ARG A 115 15.64 -8.92 -10.99
CA ARG A 115 15.63 -10.22 -11.65
C ARG A 115 16.29 -10.18 -13.04
N PHE A 116 16.23 -9.04 -13.72
CA PHE A 116 16.74 -8.85 -15.09
C PHE A 116 18.08 -8.10 -15.15
N THR A 117 18.46 -7.37 -14.10
CA THR A 117 19.73 -6.63 -14.09
C THR A 117 20.36 -6.49 -12.71
N ALA A 118 21.68 -6.66 -12.66
CA ALA A 118 22.48 -6.42 -11.47
C ALA A 118 22.76 -4.92 -11.22
N ASN A 119 22.45 -4.03 -12.18
CA ASN A 119 22.76 -2.61 -12.07
C ASN A 119 22.02 -1.96 -10.87
N ARG A 120 22.77 -1.22 -10.05
CA ARG A 120 22.25 -0.54 -8.86
C ARG A 120 21.28 0.61 -9.17
N TRP A 121 21.35 1.20 -10.35
CA TRP A 121 20.53 2.33 -10.78
C TRP A 121 19.27 1.92 -11.54
N ALA A 122 19.19 0.67 -12.01
CA ALA A 122 18.10 0.24 -12.87
C ALA A 122 16.72 0.42 -12.23
N SER A 123 16.56 0.04 -10.95
CA SER A 123 15.30 0.21 -10.23
C SER A 123 14.93 1.69 -10.06
N THR A 124 15.91 2.58 -9.89
CA THR A 124 15.68 4.04 -9.79
C THR A 124 15.24 4.63 -11.12
N VAL A 125 15.85 4.21 -12.23
CA VAL A 125 15.41 4.63 -13.57
C VAL A 125 14.01 4.10 -13.87
N ALA A 126 13.70 2.87 -13.49
CA ALA A 126 12.35 2.31 -13.64
C ALA A 126 11.30 3.11 -12.85
N LEU A 127 11.63 3.53 -11.62
CA LEU A 127 10.76 4.41 -10.84
C LEU A 127 10.54 5.76 -11.53
N ALA A 128 11.61 6.41 -12.01
CA ALA A 128 11.51 7.68 -12.73
C ALA A 128 10.65 7.55 -14.00
N LEU A 129 10.78 6.45 -14.74
CA LEU A 129 9.93 6.19 -15.92
C LEU A 129 8.45 6.01 -15.54
N LEU A 130 8.17 5.30 -14.44
CA LEU A 130 6.81 5.12 -13.94
C LEU A 130 6.17 6.47 -13.55
N GLU A 131 6.91 7.34 -12.85
CA GLU A 131 6.46 8.68 -12.48
C GLU A 131 6.12 9.54 -13.70
N ASN A 132 7.00 9.54 -14.71
CA ASN A 132 6.77 10.28 -15.95
C ASN A 132 5.55 9.75 -16.72
N ALA A 133 5.37 8.43 -16.77
CA ALA A 133 4.20 7.82 -17.42
C ALA A 133 2.88 8.23 -16.73
N VAL A 134 2.87 8.33 -15.40
CA VAL A 134 1.72 8.81 -14.65
C VAL A 134 1.45 10.30 -14.93
N GLY A 135 2.48 11.14 -14.95
CA GLY A 135 2.34 12.58 -15.21
C GLY A 135 1.77 12.92 -16.59
N HIS A 136 2.05 12.10 -17.61
CA HIS A 136 1.45 12.25 -18.94
C HIS A 136 0.01 11.74 -19.03
N GLY A 137 -0.40 10.81 -18.15
CA GLY A 137 -1.77 10.30 -18.08
C GLY A 137 -2.77 11.27 -17.45
N THR A 138 -2.30 12.19 -16.60
CA THR A 138 -3.14 13.18 -15.89
C THR A 138 -3.39 14.48 -16.65
N ALA A 139 -2.85 14.62 -17.87
CA ALA A 139 -2.96 15.83 -18.70
C ALA A 139 -4.03 15.74 -19.82
N ARG A 140 -4.98 14.81 -19.73
CA ARG A 140 -6.15 14.72 -20.62
C ARG A 140 -7.43 14.71 -19.79
#